data_AF-A0A6I9NFH7-F1
#
_entry.id   AF-A0A6I9NFH7-F1
#
_cell.length_a   1.000
_cell.length_b   1.000
_cell.length_c   1.000
_cell.angle_alpha   90.00
_cell.angle_beta   90.00
_cell.angle_gamma   90.00
#
_symmetry.space_group_name_H-M   'P 1'
#
loop_
_entity.id
_entity.type
_entity.pdbx_description
1 polymer ?
#
loop_
_entity_poly.entity_id
_entity_poly.type
_entity_poly.pdbx_seq_one_letter_code
_entity_poly.pdbx_strand_id
1 'polypeptide(L)'
;MEAWPTVAWVLLMTNIADWLKTVQCRDFTMTDIIQLHPSTTPHPGSFKCFTCEDAADNYECNRWAPDVYCPKDARYCHTLHMMDNHGDSVSVTKRCVSLTDCQFTGCADVTDNGYQVRLPALK
;
A
#
# COMPACT_ATOMS: atom_id res chain seq x y z
N MET A 1 -46.34 44.11 -22.17
CA MET A 1 -46.68 42.74 -21.75
C MET A 1 -46.05 41.79 -22.73
N GLU A 2 -45.08 40.93 -22.46
CA GLU A 2 -44.32 40.59 -21.28
C GLU A 2 -43.01 40.00 -21.87
N ALA A 3 -42.03 40.83 -22.24
CA ALA A 3 -40.76 40.33 -22.80
C ALA A 3 -39.80 39.86 -21.70
N TRP A 4 -40.05 40.31 -20.46
CA TRP A 4 -39.24 40.04 -19.29
C TRP A 4 -39.25 38.57 -18.84
N PRO A 5 -40.39 37.86 -18.84
CA PRO A 5 -40.43 36.44 -18.47
C PRO A 5 -39.64 35.57 -19.45
N THR A 6 -39.66 35.91 -20.74
CA THR A 6 -38.94 35.15 -21.77
C THR A 6 -37.44 35.30 -21.62
N VAL A 7 -36.97 36.52 -21.38
CA VAL A 7 -35.54 36.79 -21.14
C VAL A 7 -35.07 36.13 -19.84
N ALA A 8 -35.88 36.21 -18.77
CA ALA A 8 -35.58 35.53 -17.50
C ALA A 8 -35.51 34.01 -17.65
N TRP A 9 -36.41 33.41 -18.44
CA TRP A 9 -36.40 31.98 -18.75
C TRP A 9 -35.15 31.56 -19.54
N VAL A 10 -34.74 32.33 -20.53
CA VAL A 10 -33.51 32.05 -21.31
C VAL A 10 -32.27 32.14 -20.41
N LEU A 11 -32.21 33.15 -19.53
CA LEU A 11 -31.11 33.30 -18.57
C LEU A 11 -31.09 32.15 -17.54
N LEU A 12 -32.25 31.69 -17.08
CA LEU A 12 -32.33 30.56 -16.17
C LEU A 12 -31.87 29.26 -16.85
N MET A 13 -32.32 28.99 -18.07
CA MET A 13 -31.96 27.77 -18.81
C MET A 13 -30.49 27.75 -19.20
N THR A 14 -29.89 28.90 -19.51
CA THR A 14 -28.44 28.99 -19.79
C THR A 14 -27.60 28.75 -18.54
N ASN A 15 -28.01 29.28 -17.38
CA ASN A 15 -27.34 29.00 -16.11
C ASN A 15 -27.43 27.52 -15.71
N ILE A 16 -28.60 26.89 -15.88
CA ILE A 16 -28.78 25.46 -15.61
C ILE A 16 -27.92 24.60 -16.56
N ALA A 17 -27.84 24.97 -17.83
CA ALA A 17 -26.99 24.26 -18.80
C ALA A 17 -25.49 24.36 -18.48
N ASP A 18 -25.03 25.51 -17.97
CA ASP A 18 -23.63 25.69 -17.54
C ASP A 18 -23.31 24.91 -16.25
N TRP A 19 -24.27 24.85 -15.31
CA TRP A 19 -24.15 23.99 -14.13
C TRP A 19 -24.08 22.49 -14.50
N LEU A 20 -24.85 22.04 -15.50
CA LEU A 20 -24.75 20.65 -15.98
C LEU A 20 -23.37 20.34 -16.59
N LYS A 21 -22.72 21.30 -17.25
CA LYS A 21 -21.36 21.10 -17.79
C LYS A 21 -20.30 20.92 -16.71
N THR A 22 -20.50 21.48 -15.52
CA THR A 22 -19.54 21.35 -14.41
C THR A 22 -19.57 20.00 -13.68
N VAL A 23 -20.50 19.09 -14.04
CA VAL A 23 -20.62 17.75 -13.43
C VAL A 23 -20.45 16.64 -14.48
N GLN A 24 -19.54 16.83 -15.43
CA GLN A 24 -19.20 15.75 -16.35
C GLN A 24 -17.97 15.00 -15.83
N CYS A 25 -18.22 13.90 -15.13
CA CYS A 25 -17.19 12.91 -14.85
C CYS A 25 -16.64 12.42 -16.19
N ARG A 26 -15.39 12.79 -16.52
CA ARG A 26 -14.71 12.27 -17.70
C ARG A 26 -14.29 10.82 -17.43
N ASP A 27 -14.43 9.96 -18.42
CA ASP A 27 -13.88 8.61 -18.35
C ASP A 27 -12.36 8.63 -18.13
N PHE A 28 -11.90 7.65 -17.36
CA PHE A 28 -10.50 7.48 -17.04
C PHE A 28 -9.72 7.04 -18.30
N THR A 29 -8.63 7.74 -18.62
CA THR A 29 -7.83 7.46 -19.82
C THR A 29 -6.50 6.80 -19.47
N MET A 30 -5.85 6.16 -20.45
CA MET A 30 -4.52 5.56 -20.27
C MET A 30 -3.48 6.56 -19.76
N THR A 31 -3.58 7.84 -20.16
CA THR A 31 -2.69 8.90 -19.66
C THR A 31 -2.90 9.18 -18.17
N ASP A 32 -4.13 9.04 -17.67
CA ASP A 32 -4.43 9.20 -16.24
C ASP A 32 -3.89 7.99 -15.45
N ILE A 33 -3.87 6.78 -16.03
CA ILE A 33 -3.23 5.58 -15.41
C ILE A 33 -1.72 5.80 -15.22
N ILE A 34 -1.05 6.36 -16.24
CA ILE A 34 0.40 6.64 -16.20
C ILE A 34 0.71 7.73 -15.15
N GLN A 35 -0.17 8.73 -14.99
CA GLN A 35 0.00 9.77 -13.99
C GLN A 35 -0.33 9.32 -12.56
N LEU A 36 -1.20 8.32 -12.37
CA LEU A 36 -1.45 7.72 -11.05
C LEU A 36 -0.33 6.78 -10.61
N HIS A 37 0.28 6.06 -11.57
CA HIS A 37 1.37 5.13 -11.32
C HIS A 37 2.60 5.51 -12.16
N PRO A 38 3.24 6.66 -11.90
CA PRO A 38 4.54 6.92 -12.49
C PRO A 38 5.48 5.89 -11.88
N SER A 39 5.74 4.81 -12.61
CA SER A 39 6.76 3.82 -12.28
C SER A 39 8.15 4.43 -12.49
N THR A 40 8.43 5.52 -11.78
CA THR A 40 9.75 6.07 -11.59
C THR A 40 10.23 5.53 -10.25
N THR A 41 10.75 4.31 -10.28
CA THR A 41 11.56 3.78 -9.19
C THR A 41 12.54 4.87 -8.73
N PRO A 42 12.68 5.16 -7.42
CA PRO A 42 13.52 6.27 -6.94
C PRO A 42 14.98 6.17 -7.38
N HIS A 43 15.45 4.95 -7.65
CA HIS A 43 16.76 4.65 -8.21
C HIS A 43 16.75 3.27 -8.88
N PRO A 44 17.73 2.96 -9.76
CA PRO A 44 17.89 1.61 -10.29
C PRO A 44 17.99 0.57 -9.17
N GLY A 45 17.30 -0.55 -9.32
CA GLY A 45 17.27 -1.63 -8.33
C GLY A 45 16.47 -1.34 -7.06
N SER A 46 15.72 -0.23 -6.99
CA SER A 46 14.78 -0.04 -5.88
C SER A 46 13.69 -1.11 -5.90
N PHE A 47 13.36 -1.64 -4.74
CA PHE A 47 12.33 -2.64 -4.53
C PHE A 47 11.48 -2.24 -3.32
N LYS A 48 10.38 -2.95 -3.12
CA LYS A 48 9.45 -2.75 -2.00
C LYS A 48 9.38 -4.04 -1.18
N CYS A 49 9.23 -3.90 0.12
CA CYS A 49 8.88 -4.97 1.04
C CYS A 49 7.61 -4.57 1.78
N PHE A 50 6.83 -5.55 2.23
CA PHE A 50 5.90 -5.28 3.32
C PHE A 50 6.69 -4.90 4.57
N THR A 51 6.28 -3.83 5.25
CA THR A 51 6.92 -3.38 6.50
C THR A 51 5.87 -3.24 7.60
N CYS A 52 6.13 -3.86 8.74
CA CYS A 52 5.25 -3.90 9.90
C CYS A 52 6.06 -4.30 11.14
N GLU A 53 5.58 -3.91 12.31
CA GLU A 53 6.19 -4.22 13.61
C GLU A 53 5.13 -4.87 14.50
N ASP A 54 5.42 -6.07 14.97
CA ASP A 54 4.61 -6.90 15.88
C ASP A 54 3.12 -6.98 15.50
N ALA A 55 2.83 -7.13 14.21
CA ALA A 55 1.48 -7.36 13.74
C ALA A 55 0.96 -8.71 14.25
N ALA A 56 -0.34 -8.80 14.55
CA ALA A 56 -0.94 -10.03 15.09
C ALA A 56 -0.72 -11.25 14.17
N ASP A 57 -0.78 -11.03 12.86
CA ASP A 57 -0.56 -12.07 11.86
C ASP A 57 -0.03 -11.50 10.53
N ASN A 58 0.19 -12.40 9.58
CA ASN A 58 0.66 -12.05 8.25
C ASN A 58 -0.37 -11.26 7.43
N TYR A 59 -1.67 -11.47 7.66
CA TYR A 59 -2.73 -10.77 6.94
C TYR A 59 -2.76 -9.29 7.33
N GLU A 60 -2.84 -9.00 8.63
CA GLU A 60 -2.83 -7.64 9.17
C GLU A 60 -1.56 -6.90 8.75
N CYS A 61 -0.39 -7.55 8.82
CA CYS A 61 0.86 -6.96 8.35
C CYS A 61 0.79 -6.55 6.86
N ASN A 62 0.35 -7.45 5.97
CA ASN A 62 0.31 -7.13 4.53
C ASN A 62 -0.79 -6.12 4.19
N ARG A 63 -1.89 -6.12 4.94
CA ARG A 63 -3.05 -5.27 4.70
C ARG A 63 -2.75 -3.79 4.96
N TRP A 64 -1.93 -3.51 5.97
CA TRP A 64 -1.63 -2.14 6.43
C TRP A 64 -0.21 -1.67 6.12
N ALA A 65 0.62 -2.55 5.56
CA ALA A 65 1.97 -2.18 5.17
C ALA A 65 1.97 -1.02 4.15
N PRO A 66 2.81 0.00 4.35
CA PRO A 66 2.88 1.15 3.46
C PRO A 66 3.47 0.76 2.11
N ASP A 67 2.90 1.30 1.02
CA ASP A 67 3.38 1.05 -0.35
C ASP A 67 4.58 1.95 -0.72
N VAL A 68 5.66 1.84 0.05
CA VAL A 68 6.88 2.66 -0.06
C VAL A 68 8.09 1.82 -0.47
N TYR A 69 9.03 2.45 -1.17
CA TYR A 69 10.30 1.83 -1.54
C TYR A 69 11.23 1.67 -0.33
N CYS A 70 11.98 0.58 -0.30
CA CYS A 70 13.02 0.36 0.70
C CYS A 70 14.15 1.40 0.60
N PRO A 71 14.88 1.66 1.70
CA PRO A 71 16.03 2.55 1.67
C PRO A 71 17.18 1.94 0.83
N LYS A 72 18.09 2.79 0.36
CA LYS A 72 19.13 2.42 -0.64
C LYS A 72 20.11 1.33 -0.19
N ASP A 73 20.34 1.26 1.12
CA ASP A 73 21.22 0.32 1.79
C ASP A 73 20.57 -1.06 2.02
N ALA A 74 19.24 -1.13 2.00
CA ALA A 74 18.52 -2.39 2.05
C ALA A 74 18.67 -3.16 0.74
N ARG A 75 18.77 -4.48 0.87
CA ARG A 75 18.94 -5.42 -0.25
C ARG A 75 17.99 -6.62 -0.16
N TYR A 76 17.34 -6.82 0.99
CA TYR A 76 16.49 -7.98 1.26
C TYR A 76 15.25 -7.57 2.04
N CYS A 77 14.20 -8.39 1.94
CA CYS A 77 13.04 -8.33 2.80
C CYS A 77 13.19 -9.36 3.94
N HIS A 78 13.27 -8.89 5.18
CA HIS A 78 13.31 -9.73 6.37
C HIS A 78 11.91 -9.92 6.94
N THR A 79 11.58 -11.14 7.35
CA THR A 79 10.33 -11.48 8.05
C THR A 79 10.64 -12.31 9.29
N LEU A 80 10.31 -11.78 10.46
CA LEU A 80 10.28 -12.53 11.72
C LEU A 80 8.83 -12.94 11.97
N HIS A 81 8.59 -14.24 12.11
CA HIS A 81 7.26 -14.75 12.43
C HIS A 81 7.33 -15.63 13.68
N MET A 82 6.73 -15.15 14.76
CA MET A 82 6.56 -15.93 15.98
C MET A 82 5.23 -16.63 15.93
N MET A 83 5.24 -17.94 16.14
CA MET A 83 4.06 -18.77 16.27
C MET A 83 4.06 -19.50 17.61
N ASP A 84 2.88 -19.87 18.07
CA ASP A 84 2.74 -20.76 19.21
C ASP A 84 2.98 -22.23 18.80
N ASN A 85 2.91 -23.13 19.78
CA ASN A 85 3.07 -24.57 19.55
C ASN A 85 1.98 -25.19 18.67
N HIS A 86 0.84 -24.53 18.46
CA HIS A 86 -0.23 -24.98 17.57
C HIS A 86 -0.03 -24.48 16.13
N GLY A 87 0.92 -23.56 15.92
CA GLY A 87 1.19 -22.92 14.64
C GLY A 87 0.38 -21.65 14.42
N ASP A 88 -0.34 -21.17 15.43
CA ASP A 88 -1.06 -19.90 15.39
C ASP A 88 -0.08 -18.73 15.46
N SER A 89 -0.35 -17.69 14.68
CA SER A 89 0.50 -16.50 14.66
C SER A 89 0.40 -15.75 15.98
N VAL A 90 1.56 -15.44 16.56
CA VAL A 90 1.66 -14.62 17.78
C VAL A 90 2.12 -13.21 17.41
N SER A 91 3.13 -13.11 16.54
CA SER A 91 3.54 -11.83 15.98
C SER A 91 4.25 -11.97 14.63
N VAL A 92 4.15 -10.94 13.80
CA VAL A 92 4.83 -10.82 12.51
C VAL A 92 5.48 -9.44 12.41
N THR A 93 6.79 -9.44 12.17
CA THR A 93 7.58 -8.23 11.93
C THR A 93 8.29 -8.34 10.58
N LYS A 94 8.03 -7.40 9.68
CA LYS A 94 8.64 -7.36 8.34
C LYS A 94 9.40 -6.06 8.13
N ARG A 95 10.61 -6.14 7.58
CA ARG A 95 11.53 -4.99 7.46
C ARG A 95 12.37 -5.09 6.19
N CYS A 96 12.68 -3.94 5.58
CA CYS A 96 13.75 -3.84 4.61
C CYS A 96 15.10 -3.91 5.35
N VAL A 97 16.00 -4.79 4.94
CA VAL A 97 17.27 -5.00 5.66
C VAL A 97 18.47 -5.18 4.73
N SER A 98 19.66 -5.12 5.31
CA SER A 98 20.92 -5.41 4.64
C SER A 98 21.24 -6.92 4.68
N LEU A 99 22.35 -7.33 4.06
CA LEU A 99 22.76 -8.75 4.10
C LEU A 99 23.03 -9.25 5.52
N THR A 100 23.56 -8.40 6.40
CA THR A 100 23.99 -8.81 7.75
C THR A 100 22.83 -9.30 8.60
N ASP A 101 21.64 -8.74 8.39
CA ASP A 101 20.42 -9.08 9.10
C ASP A 101 19.80 -10.42 8.65
N CYS A 102 20.24 -10.94 7.50
CA CYS A 102 19.73 -12.17 6.89
C CYS A 102 20.78 -13.30 6.82
N GLN A 103 21.94 -13.17 7.49
CA GLN A 103 22.98 -14.19 7.44
C GLN A 103 22.57 -15.50 8.11
N PHE A 104 21.73 -15.41 9.15
CA PHE A 104 21.23 -16.56 9.90
C PHE A 104 19.72 -16.64 9.76
N THR A 105 19.28 -17.55 8.90
CA THR A 105 17.88 -17.77 8.55
C THR A 105 17.47 -19.19 8.92
N GLY A 106 16.19 -19.40 9.21
CA GLY A 106 15.68 -20.70 9.62
C GLY A 106 14.71 -20.63 10.79
N CYS A 107 14.17 -21.79 11.18
CA CYS A 107 13.23 -21.86 12.30
C CYS A 107 13.97 -22.33 13.56
N ALA A 108 13.67 -21.71 14.69
CA ALA A 108 14.20 -22.06 15.99
C ALA A 108 13.06 -22.10 17.00
N ASP A 109 13.01 -23.16 17.79
CA ASP A 109 12.08 -23.24 18.92
C ASP A 109 12.64 -22.40 20.08
N VAL A 110 11.82 -21.49 20.60
CA VAL A 110 12.17 -20.66 21.75
C VAL A 110 11.58 -21.32 22.99
N THR A 111 12.45 -22.03 23.71
CA THR A 111 12.12 -22.95 24.80
C THR A 111 11.59 -22.29 26.07
N ASP A 112 11.58 -20.96 26.17
CA ASP A 112 11.22 -20.28 27.42
C ASP A 112 9.71 -20.18 27.66
N ASN A 113 8.86 -20.32 26.62
CA ASN A 113 7.39 -20.21 26.75
C ASN A 113 6.56 -21.05 25.76
N GLY A 114 7.18 -21.99 25.03
CA GLY A 114 6.44 -22.79 24.03
C GLY A 114 6.06 -21.99 22.77
N TYR A 115 6.99 -21.17 22.28
CA TYR A 115 6.85 -20.47 21.01
C TYR A 115 7.88 -21.00 20.01
N GLN A 116 7.47 -21.15 18.75
CA GLN A 116 8.37 -21.41 17.65
C GLN A 116 8.61 -20.11 16.87
N VAL A 117 9.86 -19.66 16.82
CA VAL A 117 10.25 -18.49 16.02
C VAL A 117 10.75 -18.98 14.67
N ARG A 118 10.10 -18.52 13.59
CA ARG A 118 10.62 -18.70 12.23
C ARG A 118 11.36 -17.43 11.82
N LEU A 119 12.70 -17.49 11.79
CA LEU A 119 13.57 -16.51 11.13
C LEU A 119 13.46 -16.71 9.60
N PRO A 120 13.59 -15.64 8.80
CA PRO A 120 13.00 -15.60 7.47
C PRO A 120 13.59 -16.60 6.48
N ALA A 121 12.74 -17.10 5.57
CA ALA A 121 13.17 -17.68 4.31
C ALA A 121 13.46 -16.56 3.29
N LEU A 122 14.57 -16.67 2.55
CA LEU A 122 14.88 -15.82 1.40
C LEU A 122 13.80 -16.01 0.32
N LYS A 123 13.20 -14.91 -0.14
CA LYS A 123 12.55 -14.84 -1.45
C LYS A 123 12.99 -13.59 -2.19
#